data_AF-A0A1M6DGW9-F1
#
_entry.id   AF-A0A1M6DGW9-F1
#
_cell.length_a   1.000
_cell.length_b   1.000
_cell.length_c   1.000
_cell.angle_alpha   90.00
_cell.angle_beta   90.00
_cell.angle_gamma   90.00
#
_symmetry.space_group_name_H-M   'P 1'
#
loop_
_entity.id
_entity.type
_entity.pdbx_description
1 polymer ?
#
loop_
_entity_poly.entity_id
_entity_poly.type
_entity_poly.pdbx_seq_one_letter_code
_entity_poly.pdbx_strand_id
1 'polypeptide(L)'
;MRAPALALALPILAACQASAPSAPAPGASAVDPSVCGADGLQGFVGGPVGPAQQAAGQSITRVYAQGDPVTMDMLPERINIVTDGQGTVLAITCG
;
A
#
# COMPACT_ATOMS: atom_id res chain seq x y z
N MET A 1 52.09 31.95 -28.32
CA MET A 1 50.76 31.43 -28.69
C MET A 1 50.23 30.67 -27.48
N ARG A 2 49.09 31.11 -26.93
CA ARG A 2 48.55 30.71 -25.62
C ARG A 2 47.69 29.44 -25.76
N ALA A 3 47.96 28.40 -24.98
CA ALA A 3 47.13 27.20 -24.92
C ALA A 3 45.93 27.43 -23.97
N PRO A 4 44.69 27.03 -24.32
CA PRO A 4 43.57 27.14 -23.40
C PRO A 4 43.53 25.93 -22.45
N ALA A 5 43.31 26.21 -21.18
CA ALA A 5 43.10 25.23 -20.13
C ALA A 5 41.78 24.48 -20.36
N LEU A 6 41.85 23.16 -20.47
CA LEU A 6 40.69 22.29 -20.57
C LEU A 6 40.08 22.11 -19.18
N ALA A 7 39.03 22.87 -18.88
CA ALA A 7 38.25 22.74 -17.66
C ALA A 7 37.46 21.42 -17.68
N LEU A 8 37.83 20.52 -16.76
CA LEU A 8 37.18 19.24 -16.54
C LEU A 8 35.83 19.48 -15.83
N ALA A 9 34.73 19.47 -16.58
CA ALA A 9 33.38 19.59 -16.03
C ALA A 9 32.96 18.27 -15.39
N LEU A 10 32.73 18.30 -14.07
CA LEU A 10 32.26 17.18 -13.27
C LEU A 10 30.73 17.04 -13.42
N PRO A 11 30.18 15.92 -13.94
CA PRO A 11 28.74 15.74 -13.99
C PRO A 11 28.22 15.42 -12.57
N ILE A 12 27.39 16.30 -12.03
CA ILE A 12 26.69 16.09 -10.77
C ILE A 12 25.49 15.19 -11.08
N LEU A 13 25.56 13.91 -10.75
CA LEU A 13 24.42 12.98 -10.83
C LEU A 13 23.44 13.30 -9.70
N ALA A 14 22.45 14.15 -9.98
CA ALA A 14 21.26 14.30 -9.16
C ALA A 14 20.15 13.42 -9.75
N ALA A 15 19.97 12.20 -9.23
CA ALA A 15 18.93 11.28 -9.71
C ALA A 15 18.24 10.47 -8.60
N CYS A 16 18.12 11.02 -7.38
CA CYS A 16 17.17 10.48 -6.40
C CYS A 16 15.78 11.09 -6.64
N GLN A 17 15.09 10.58 -7.66
CA GLN A 17 13.67 10.84 -7.84
C GLN A 17 12.94 9.92 -6.85
N ALA A 18 12.45 10.46 -5.74
CA ALA A 18 11.61 9.71 -4.82
C ALA A 18 10.31 9.34 -5.54
N SER A 19 10.11 8.04 -5.78
CA SER A 19 8.86 7.52 -6.32
C SER A 19 7.73 7.84 -5.36
N ALA A 20 6.79 8.68 -5.78
CA ALA A 20 5.56 8.92 -5.04
C ALA A 20 4.80 7.58 -4.90
N PRO A 21 4.18 7.30 -3.74
CA PRO A 21 3.34 6.12 -3.59
C PRO A 21 2.22 6.20 -4.62
N SER A 22 2.20 5.24 -5.54
CA SER A 22 1.12 5.07 -6.50
C SER A 22 -0.17 4.81 -5.73
N ALA A 23 -1.15 5.72 -5.90
CA ALA A 23 -2.50 5.53 -5.42
C ALA A 23 -3.03 4.15 -5.85
N PRO A 24 -3.91 3.51 -5.05
CA PRO A 24 -4.38 2.17 -5.35
C PRO A 24 -5.01 2.15 -6.75
N ALA A 25 -4.60 1.21 -7.60
CA ALA A 25 -5.35 0.91 -8.80
C ALA A 25 -6.74 0.38 -8.36
N PRO A 26 -7.85 1.02 -8.75
CA PRO A 26 -9.17 0.47 -8.44
C PRO A 26 -9.31 -0.87 -9.17
N GLY A 27 -9.34 -1.99 -8.45
CA GLY A 27 -9.73 -3.28 -9.05
C GLY A 27 -8.82 -4.49 -8.88
N ALA A 28 -7.88 -4.52 -7.92
CA ALA A 28 -7.23 -5.78 -7.56
C ALA A 28 -8.23 -6.71 -6.83
N SER A 29 -8.96 -7.50 -7.62
CA SER A 29 -9.89 -8.58 -7.23
C SER A 29 -11.05 -8.13 -6.33
N ALA A 30 -12.10 -7.56 -6.93
CA ALA A 30 -13.34 -7.24 -6.20
C ALA A 30 -14.16 -8.50 -5.94
N VAL A 31 -13.69 -9.38 -5.05
CA VAL A 31 -14.61 -10.22 -4.28
C VAL A 31 -15.58 -9.26 -3.60
N ASP A 32 -16.88 -9.52 -3.73
CA ASP A 32 -17.90 -8.68 -3.13
C ASP A 32 -17.58 -8.50 -1.63
N PRO A 33 -17.44 -7.26 -1.12
CA PRO A 33 -17.02 -7.02 0.25
C PRO A 33 -17.99 -7.56 1.29
N SER A 34 -19.26 -7.82 0.91
CA SER A 34 -20.24 -8.47 1.79
C SER A 34 -19.91 -9.95 2.07
N VAL A 35 -19.06 -10.60 1.27
CA VAL A 35 -18.70 -12.03 1.44
C VAL A 35 -17.96 -12.26 2.75
N CYS A 36 -17.00 -11.39 3.08
CA CYS A 36 -16.22 -11.49 4.32
C CYS A 36 -16.58 -10.43 5.37
N GLY A 37 -17.61 -9.61 5.12
CA GLY A 37 -18.03 -8.51 6.00
C GLY A 37 -17.13 -7.26 5.95
N ALA A 38 -16.35 -7.09 4.88
CA ALA A 38 -15.47 -5.93 4.70
C ALA A 38 -16.25 -4.63 4.42
N ASP A 39 -17.49 -4.71 3.96
CA ASP A 39 -18.39 -3.59 3.74
C ASP A 39 -18.68 -2.81 5.03
N GLY A 40 -18.87 -3.52 6.15
CA GLY A 40 -19.05 -2.93 7.48
C GLY A 40 -17.82 -2.22 8.04
N LEU A 41 -16.65 -2.39 7.43
CA LEU A 41 -15.38 -1.83 7.90
C LEU A 41 -14.89 -0.65 7.07
N GLN A 42 -15.57 -0.28 5.99
CA GLN A 42 -15.11 0.79 5.08
C GLN A 42 -14.92 2.15 5.79
N GLY A 43 -15.63 2.39 6.90
CA GLY A 43 -15.49 3.60 7.71
C GLY A 43 -14.12 3.75 8.42
N PHE A 44 -13.29 2.71 8.45
CA PHE A 44 -11.94 2.77 9.04
C PHE A 44 -10.85 3.18 8.05
N VAL A 45 -11.16 3.29 6.75
CA VAL A 45 -10.20 3.75 5.74
C VAL A 45 -9.77 5.19 6.03
N GLY A 46 -8.46 5.44 5.98
CA GLY A 46 -7.84 6.71 6.38
C GLY A 46 -7.55 6.84 7.88
N GLY A 47 -8.02 5.89 8.70
CA GLY A 47 -7.75 5.83 10.14
C GLY A 47 -6.58 4.91 10.51
N PRO A 48 -6.24 4.82 11.81
CA PRO A 48 -5.25 3.86 12.30
C PRO A 48 -5.77 2.41 12.19
N VAL A 49 -4.86 1.46 11.98
CA VAL A 49 -5.19 0.03 11.81
C VAL A 49 -5.79 -0.64 13.05
N GLY A 50 -5.45 -0.17 14.25
CA GLY A 50 -5.89 -0.78 15.51
C GLY A 50 -7.43 -0.89 15.64
N PRO A 51 -8.20 0.20 15.50
CA PRO A 51 -9.66 0.16 15.50
C PRO A 51 -10.26 -0.76 14.42
N ALA A 52 -9.68 -0.78 13.21
CA ALA A 52 -10.15 -1.66 12.13
C ALA A 52 -9.97 -3.15 12.50
N GLN A 53 -8.81 -3.51 13.05
CA GLN A 53 -8.55 -4.88 13.53
C GLN A 53 -9.45 -5.28 14.68
N GLN A 54 -9.71 -4.37 15.62
CA GLN A 54 -10.63 -4.62 16.73
C GLN A 54 -12.06 -4.85 16.22
N ALA A 55 -12.52 -4.04 15.27
CA ALA A 55 -13.84 -4.16 14.66
C ALA A 55 -14.00 -5.44 13.83
N ALA A 56 -12.93 -5.91 13.16
CA ALA A 56 -12.94 -7.19 12.44
C ALA A 56 -13.14 -8.40 13.39
N GLY A 57 -12.81 -8.26 14.67
CA GLY A 57 -13.14 -9.23 15.71
C GLY A 57 -12.50 -10.61 15.47
N GLN A 58 -13.33 -11.65 15.39
CA GLN A 58 -12.91 -13.05 15.22
C GLN A 58 -12.73 -13.44 13.73
N SER A 59 -12.89 -12.50 12.80
CA SER A 59 -12.77 -12.77 11.37
C SER A 59 -11.34 -13.18 11.01
N ILE A 60 -11.18 -14.07 10.03
CA ILE A 60 -9.88 -14.41 9.48
C ILE A 60 -9.30 -13.15 8.85
N THR A 61 -8.32 -12.53 9.50
CA THR A 61 -7.82 -11.21 9.12
C THR A 61 -6.34 -11.25 8.83
N ARG A 62 -5.93 -10.59 7.75
CA ARG A 62 -4.53 -10.35 7.41
C ARG A 62 -4.28 -8.86 7.27
N VAL A 63 -3.22 -8.40 7.92
CA VAL A 63 -2.75 -7.01 7.85
C VAL A 63 -1.39 -7.00 7.18
N TYR A 64 -1.21 -6.13 6.21
CA TYR A 64 0.07 -5.93 5.52
C TYR A 64 0.15 -4.51 4.97
N ALA A 65 1.38 -4.01 4.81
CA ALA A 65 1.59 -2.71 4.20
C ALA A 65 1.52 -2.80 2.67
N GLN A 66 1.12 -1.70 2.03
CA GLN A 66 1.13 -1.61 0.58
C GLN A 66 2.55 -1.82 0.05
N GLY A 67 2.68 -2.73 -0.91
CA GLY A 67 3.97 -3.11 -1.49
C GLY A 67 4.64 -4.31 -0.83
N ASP A 68 4.12 -4.79 0.32
CA ASP A 68 4.60 -6.03 0.91
C ASP A 68 4.38 -7.20 -0.06
N PRO A 69 5.37 -8.09 -0.23
CA PRO A 69 5.19 -9.28 -1.04
C PRO A 69 4.20 -10.22 -0.34
N VAL A 70 3.08 -10.47 -1.00
CA VAL A 70 2.02 -11.34 -0.49
C VAL A 70 1.57 -12.33 -1.56
N THR A 71 1.22 -13.54 -1.15
CA THR A 71 0.67 -14.55 -2.05
C THR A 71 -0.84 -14.35 -2.23
N MET A 72 -1.34 -14.64 -3.44
CA MET A 72 -2.76 -14.54 -3.78
C MET A 72 -3.44 -15.88 -3.46
N ASP A 73 -3.55 -16.22 -2.18
CA ASP A 73 -4.17 -17.50 -1.76
C ASP A 73 -5.67 -17.57 -2.06
N MET A 74 -6.29 -16.45 -2.44
CA MET A 74 -7.70 -16.29 -2.82
C MET A 74 -8.65 -16.91 -1.81
N LEU A 75 -8.49 -16.56 -0.53
CA LEU A 75 -9.35 -16.98 0.57
C LEU A 75 -10.52 -15.99 0.69
N PRO A 76 -11.72 -16.29 0.15
CA PRO A 76 -12.78 -15.29 -0.01
C PRO A 76 -13.33 -14.80 1.34
N GLU A 77 -13.27 -15.66 2.36
CA GLU A 77 -13.72 -15.41 3.73
C GLU A 77 -12.72 -14.54 4.54
N ARG A 78 -11.54 -14.24 3.98
CA ARG A 78 -10.49 -13.48 4.68
C ARG A 78 -10.63 -11.98 4.43
N ILE A 79 -10.58 -11.21 5.51
CA ILE A 79 -10.45 -9.76 5.47
C ILE A 79 -8.96 -9.40 5.31
N ASN A 80 -8.64 -8.60 4.31
CA ASN A 80 -7.34 -7.94 4.16
C ASN A 80 -7.47 -6.49 4.59
N ILE A 81 -6.66 -6.05 5.54
CA ILE A 81 -6.49 -4.64 5.90
C ILE A 81 -5.14 -4.19 5.36
N VAL A 82 -5.16 -3.39 4.30
CA VAL A 82 -3.96 -2.86 3.65
C VAL A 82 -3.62 -1.53 4.30
N THR A 83 -2.40 -1.37 4.78
CA THR A 83 -1.94 -0.12 5.40
C THR A 83 -0.86 0.59 4.60
N ASP A 84 -0.59 1.85 4.89
CA ASP A 84 0.66 2.49 4.51
C ASP A 84 1.80 2.12 5.48
N GLY A 85 2.98 2.72 5.28
CA GLY A 85 4.14 2.54 6.14
C GLY A 85 4.02 3.13 7.55
N GLN A 86 2.95 3.89 7.84
CA GLN A 86 2.66 4.45 9.17
C GLN A 86 1.50 3.73 9.87
N GLY A 87 0.91 2.70 9.24
CA GLY A 87 -0.22 1.95 9.80
C GLY A 87 -1.57 2.63 9.58
N THR A 88 -1.67 3.59 8.66
CA THR A 88 -2.94 4.15 8.20
C THR A 88 -3.59 3.18 7.22
N VAL A 89 -4.87 2.87 7.42
CA VAL A 89 -5.63 1.96 6.56
C VAL A 89 -5.86 2.60 5.19
N LEU A 90 -5.41 1.94 4.14
CA LEU A 90 -5.57 2.36 2.75
C LEU A 90 -6.75 1.65 2.07
N ALA A 91 -6.98 0.38 2.39
CA ALA A 91 -8.06 -0.40 1.83
C ALA A 91 -8.44 -1.56 2.76
N ILE A 92 -9.70 -1.98 2.70
CA ILE A 92 -10.19 -3.20 3.32
C ILE A 92 -10.92 -4.01 2.26
N THR A 93 -10.44 -5.24 2.00
CA THR A 93 -10.93 -6.10 0.90
C THR A 93 -11.09 -7.54 1.36
N CYS A 94 -11.84 -8.35 0.59
CA CYS A 94 -11.91 -9.80 0.77
C CYS A 94 -10.88 -10.51 -0.14
N GLY A 95 -10.31 -11.63 0.32
CA GLY A 95 -9.49 -12.52 -0.54
C GLY A 95 -8.19 -13.03 0.05
#